data_AF-A0A2H3CTD5-F1
#
_entry.id   AF-A0A2H3CTD5-F1
#
_cell.length_a   1.000
_cell.length_b   1.000
_cell.length_c   1.000
_cell.angle_alpha   90.00
_cell.angle_beta   90.00
_cell.angle_gamma   90.00
#
_symmetry.space_group_name_H-M   'P 1'
#
loop_
_entity.id
_entity.type
_entity.pdbx_description
1 polymer ?
#
loop_
_entity_poly.entity_id
_entity_poly.type
_entity_poly.pdbx_seq_one_letter_code
_entity_poly.pdbx_strand_id
1 'polypeptide(L)'
;MSSIEELVRRLEERIRKIEVITARTHNISCGDGVLTPYEVVPTPDGDDPTLYYPSLPKLRTVQDIRNLTDFQLNTYLSEYEINRGPLTASATREGKLRLLRRYIGCAVE
;
A
#
# COMPACT_ATOMS: atom_id res chain seq x y z
N MET A 1 31.64 2.32 2.72
CA MET A 1 30.86 1.23 2.12
C MET A 1 31.64 0.60 1.00
N SER A 2 31.74 -0.73 0.97
CA SER A 2 32.40 -1.46 -0.11
C SER A 2 31.57 -1.43 -1.39
N SER A 3 32.20 -1.65 -2.55
CA SER A 3 31.47 -1.73 -3.83
C SER A 3 30.41 -2.84 -3.86
N ILE A 4 30.55 -3.86 -3.01
CA ILE A 4 29.59 -4.96 -2.88
C ILE A 4 28.37 -4.52 -2.08
N GLU A 5 28.56 -3.81 -0.97
CA GLU A 5 27.45 -3.27 -0.16
C GLU A 5 26.56 -2.32 -0.97
N GLU A 6 27.16 -1.47 -1.81
CA GLU A 6 26.40 -0.58 -2.69
C GLU A 6 25.58 -1.35 -3.74
N LEU A 7 26.13 -2.45 -4.27
CA LEU A 7 25.42 -3.30 -5.22
C LEU A 7 24.24 -4.02 -4.57
N VAL A 8 24.45 -4.58 -3.37
CA VAL A 8 23.40 -5.26 -2.60
C VAL A 8 22.26 -4.30 -2.31
N ARG A 9 22.55 -3.11 -1.79
CA ARG A 9 21.52 -2.08 -1.53
C ARG A 9 20.70 -1.75 -2.77
N ARG A 10 21.34 -1.56 -3.93
CA ARG A 10 20.63 -1.27 -5.19
C ARG A 10 19.77 -2.44 -5.66
N LEU A 11 20.21 -3.68 -5.42
CA LEU A 11 19.43 -4.86 -5.76
C LEU A 11 18.20 -4.98 -4.85
N GLU A 12 18.34 -4.75 -3.54
CA GLU A 12 17.23 -4.72 -2.59
C GLU A 12 16.19 -3.66 -2.97
N GLU A 13 16.61 -2.43 -3.28
CA GLU A 13 15.72 -1.36 -3.74
C GLU A 13 14.95 -1.74 -5.02
N ARG A 14 15.62 -2.45 -5.95
CA ARG A 14 14.98 -2.92 -7.19
C ARG A 14 13.98 -4.04 -6.93
N ILE A 15 14.32 -4.98 -6.05
CA ILE A 15 13.42 -6.08 -5.67
C ILE A 15 12.16 -5.53 -5.02
N ARG A 16 12.28 -4.61 -4.04
CA ARG A 16 11.11 -3.97 -3.40
C ARG A 16 10.19 -3.28 -4.41
N LYS A 17 10.77 -2.57 -5.39
CA LYS A 17 9.99 -1.95 -6.47
C LYS A 17 9.24 -2.99 -7.30
N ILE A 18 9.87 -4.13 -7.61
CA ILE A 18 9.24 -5.22 -8.37
C ILE A 18 8.10 -5.85 -7.56
N GLU A 19 8.30 -6.10 -6.26
CA GLU A 19 7.27 -6.65 -5.37
C GLU A 19 6.04 -5.74 -5.31
N VAL A 20 6.24 -4.44 -5.09
CA VAL A 20 5.16 -3.44 -5.09
C VAL A 20 4.44 -3.40 -6.44
N ILE A 21 5.16 -3.37 -7.56
CA ILE A 21 4.54 -3.35 -8.89
C ILE A 21 3.73 -4.63 -9.14
N THR A 22 4.27 -5.78 -8.75
CA THR A 22 3.65 -7.09 -8.98
C THR A 22 2.37 -7.22 -8.17
N ALA A 23 2.41 -6.93 -6.87
CA ALA A 23 1.23 -6.98 -6.00
C ALA A 23 0.13 -6.02 -6.47
N ARG A 24 0.49 -4.79 -6.86
CA ARG A 24 -0.47 -3.82 -7.39
C ARG A 24 -1.09 -4.28 -8.72
N THR A 25 -0.28 -4.87 -9.60
CA THR A 25 -0.76 -5.39 -10.89
C THR A 25 -1.70 -6.57 -10.70
N HIS A 26 -1.39 -7.46 -9.76
CA HIS A 26 -2.30 -8.53 -9.34
C HIS A 26 -3.62 -7.93 -8.85
N ASN A 27 -3.58 -6.99 -7.90
CA ASN A 27 -4.77 -6.36 -7.32
C ASN A 27 -5.66 -5.67 -8.36
N ILE A 28 -5.06 -5.05 -9.39
CA ILE A 28 -5.80 -4.46 -10.52
C ILE A 28 -6.62 -5.53 -11.25
N SER A 29 -6.08 -6.74 -11.40
CA SER A 29 -6.76 -7.85 -12.07
C SER A 29 -7.86 -8.52 -11.23
N CYS A 30 -7.89 -8.26 -9.92
CA CYS A 30 -8.79 -8.91 -8.96
C CYS A 30 -10.21 -8.30 -8.90
N GLY A 31 -10.47 -7.19 -9.59
CA GLY A 31 -11.76 -6.50 -9.49
C GLY A 31 -12.03 -6.01 -8.07
N ASP A 32 -13.13 -6.45 -7.45
CA ASP A 32 -13.52 -6.06 -6.09
C ASP A 32 -12.84 -6.87 -4.96
N GLY A 33 -12.07 -7.90 -5.34
CA GLY A 33 -11.38 -8.78 -4.42
C GLY A 33 -12.23 -9.93 -3.85
N VAL A 34 -13.52 -10.03 -4.18
CA VAL A 34 -14.42 -11.05 -3.59
C VAL A 34 -14.10 -12.45 -4.11
N LEU A 35 -13.87 -12.60 -5.41
CA LEU A 35 -13.55 -13.89 -6.03
C LEU A 35 -12.04 -14.18 -6.01
N THR A 36 -11.22 -13.15 -6.14
CA THR A 36 -9.75 -13.25 -6.12
C THR A 36 -9.24 -12.17 -5.17
N PRO A 37 -8.88 -12.52 -3.93
CA PRO A 37 -8.45 -11.53 -2.94
C PRO A 37 -7.21 -10.75 -3.38
N TYR A 38 -7.11 -9.50 -2.94
CA TYR A 38 -5.92 -8.70 -3.11
C TYR A 38 -4.73 -9.28 -2.32
N GLU A 39 -3.55 -9.15 -2.92
CA GLU A 39 -2.26 -9.33 -2.28
C GLU A 39 -1.89 -8.09 -1.45
N VAL A 40 -1.15 -8.33 -0.37
CA VAL A 40 -0.59 -7.24 0.44
C VAL A 40 0.46 -6.52 -0.39
N VAL A 41 0.34 -5.20 -0.48
CA VAL A 41 1.36 -4.35 -1.10
C VAL A 41 2.36 -3.97 0.01
N PRO A 42 3.66 -4.28 -0.13
CA PRO A 42 4.66 -3.86 0.85
C PRO A 42 4.79 -2.33 0.92
N THR A 43 5.29 -1.81 2.05
CA THR A 43 5.70 -0.41 2.16
C THR A 43 6.90 -0.12 1.24
N PRO A 44 7.26 1.16 1.01
CA PRO A 44 8.49 1.51 0.28
C PRO A 44 9.77 0.89 0.86
N ASP A 45 9.77 0.60 2.16
CA ASP A 45 10.86 -0.07 2.86
C ASP A 45 10.85 -1.60 2.72
N GLY A 46 9.82 -2.16 2.07
CA GLY A 46 9.67 -3.60 1.82
C GLY A 46 8.91 -4.34 2.92
N ASP A 47 8.31 -3.61 3.85
CA ASP A 47 7.64 -4.15 5.02
C ASP A 47 6.18 -4.51 4.76
N ASP A 48 5.66 -5.55 5.42
CA ASP A 48 4.22 -5.83 5.43
C ASP A 48 3.54 -4.96 6.51
N PRO A 49 2.73 -3.96 6.13
CA PRO A 49 2.11 -3.02 7.08
C PRO A 49 1.13 -3.69 8.04
N THR A 50 0.77 -4.95 7.82
CA THR A 50 -0.19 -5.72 8.63
C THR A 50 0.48 -6.53 9.75
N LEU A 51 1.82 -6.60 9.75
CA LEU A 51 2.60 -7.34 10.75
C LEU A 51 3.13 -6.47 11.90
N TYR A 52 3.11 -5.14 11.77
CA TYR A 52 3.63 -4.21 12.77
C TYR A 52 2.57 -3.79 13.79
N TYR A 53 2.98 -3.36 15.00
CA TYR A 53 2.05 -2.86 16.01
C TYR A 53 1.85 -1.33 15.88
N PRO A 54 0.59 -0.82 15.90
CA PRO A 54 -0.66 -1.56 15.91
C PRO A 54 -0.94 -2.21 14.55
N SER A 55 -1.36 -3.48 14.54
CA SER A 55 -1.55 -4.23 13.29
C SER A 55 -2.66 -3.65 12.45
N LEU A 56 -2.30 -3.24 11.24
CA LEU A 56 -3.27 -2.79 10.26
C LEU A 56 -4.03 -3.98 9.67
N PRO A 57 -5.33 -3.83 9.41
CA PRO A 57 -6.14 -4.92 8.85
C PRO A 57 -5.71 -5.18 7.40
N LYS A 58 -5.58 -6.45 7.01
CA LYS A 58 -5.28 -6.84 5.62
C LYS A 58 -6.36 -6.31 4.67
N LEU A 59 -5.95 -5.66 3.59
CA LEU A 59 -6.83 -5.08 2.58
C LEU A 59 -7.04 -6.10 1.46
N ARG A 60 -7.88 -7.11 1.67
CA ARG A 60 -8.11 -8.21 0.71
C ARG A 60 -9.19 -7.90 -0.31
N THR A 61 -10.04 -6.93 -0.02
CA THR A 61 -11.20 -6.55 -0.83
C THR A 61 -11.41 -5.03 -0.82
N VAL A 62 -12.22 -4.53 -1.74
CA VAL A 62 -12.68 -3.13 -1.71
C VAL A 62 -13.40 -2.82 -0.40
N GLN A 63 -14.14 -3.79 0.13
CA GLN A 63 -14.91 -3.62 1.36
C GLN A 63 -13.98 -3.43 2.57
N ASP A 64 -12.86 -4.14 2.63
CA ASP A 64 -11.86 -3.93 3.69
C ASP A 64 -11.33 -2.50 3.69
N ILE A 65 -11.07 -1.95 2.50
CA ILE A 65 -10.63 -0.56 2.34
C ILE A 65 -11.72 0.42 2.79
N ARG A 66 -12.99 0.18 2.40
CA ARG A 66 -14.14 1.02 2.80
C ARG A 66 -14.37 1.02 4.31
N ASN A 67 -14.11 -0.12 4.96
CA ASN A 67 -14.34 -0.33 6.39
C ASN A 67 -13.22 0.20 7.30
N LEU A 68 -12.12 0.72 6.75
CA LEU A 68 -11.03 1.28 7.55
C LEU A 68 -11.52 2.41 8.45
N THR A 69 -11.13 2.41 9.72
CA THR A 69 -11.32 3.59 10.57
C THR A 69 -10.48 4.76 10.06
N ASP A 70 -10.82 5.99 10.44
CA ASP A 70 -9.99 7.15 10.07
C ASP A 70 -8.55 7.02 10.56
N PHE A 71 -8.35 6.41 11.73
CA PHE A 71 -7.02 6.11 12.25
C PHE A 71 -6.28 5.14 11.33
N GLN A 72 -6.85 3.97 11.04
CA GLN A 72 -6.20 2.96 10.17
C GLN A 72 -5.92 3.50 8.77
N LEU A 73 -6.87 4.27 8.20
CA LEU A 73 -6.69 4.91 6.91
C LEU A 73 -5.51 5.88 6.93
N ASN A 74 -5.43 6.77 7.91
CA ASN A 74 -4.32 7.71 8.03
C ASN A 74 -2.99 6.99 8.25
N THR A 75 -2.96 5.91 9.05
CA THR A 75 -1.76 5.11 9.25
C THR A 75 -1.31 4.47 7.94
N TYR A 76 -2.21 3.83 7.17
CA TYR A 76 -1.88 3.29 5.85
C TYR A 76 -1.28 4.33 4.91
N LEU A 77 -1.87 5.53 4.85
CA LEU A 77 -1.34 6.59 3.99
C LEU A 77 0.05 7.07 4.43
N SER A 78 0.32 7.02 5.74
CA SER A 78 1.63 7.37 6.32
C SER A 78 2.69 6.32 6.00
N GLU A 79 2.38 5.04 6.25
CA GLU A 79 3.28 3.90 5.97
C GLU A 79 3.64 3.80 4.48
N TYR A 80 2.68 4.08 3.59
CA TYR A 80 2.93 4.12 2.15
C TYR A 80 3.52 5.44 1.65
N GLU A 81 3.71 6.41 2.55
CA GLU A 81 4.27 7.74 2.23
C GLU A 81 3.45 8.55 1.19
N ILE A 82 2.16 8.26 1.02
CA ILE A 82 1.31 8.86 -0.02
C ILE A 82 0.51 10.09 0.45
N ASN A 83 0.67 10.51 1.71
CA ASN A 83 0.05 11.71 2.28
C ASN A 83 1.01 12.90 2.46
N ARG A 84 2.20 12.88 1.85
CA ARG A 84 3.28 13.86 2.09
C ARG A 84 3.06 15.28 1.54
N GLY A 85 1.84 15.63 1.10
CA GLY A 85 1.50 16.96 0.59
C GLY A 85 0.59 17.77 1.53
N PRO A 86 0.67 19.12 1.51
CA PRO A 86 -0.26 19.98 2.26
C PRO A 86 -1.73 19.78 1.82
N LEU A 87 -1.96 19.38 0.58
CA LEU A 87 -3.29 19.08 0.03
C LEU A 87 -3.86 17.73 0.52
N THR A 88 -3.02 16.77 0.91
CA THR A 88 -3.46 15.45 1.39
C THR A 88 -3.77 15.43 2.88
N ALA A 89 -3.17 16.33 3.67
CA ALA A 89 -3.47 16.49 5.09
C ALA A 89 -4.92 16.94 5.34
N SER A 90 -5.45 17.82 4.48
CA SER A 90 -6.83 18.33 4.53
C SER A 90 -7.81 17.55 3.64
N ALA A 91 -7.41 16.42 3.08
CA ALA A 91 -8.29 15.63 2.22
C ALA A 91 -9.47 15.05 3.02
N THR A 92 -10.65 15.07 2.41
CA THR A 92 -11.83 14.36 2.94
C THR A 92 -11.53 12.87 3.07
N ARG A 93 -12.27 12.17 3.94
CA ARG A 93 -12.16 10.72 4.09
C ARG A 93 -12.24 9.98 2.75
N GLU A 94 -13.18 10.38 1.88
CA GLU A 94 -13.29 9.77 0.54
C GLU A 94 -12.09 10.08 -0.35
N GLY A 95 -11.51 11.29 -0.27
CA GLY A 95 -10.26 11.61 -0.96
C GLY A 95 -9.09 10.71 -0.52
N LYS A 96 -8.98 10.47 0.79
CA LYS A 96 -7.99 9.57 1.38
C LYS A 96 -8.20 8.11 0.93
N LEU A 97 -9.45 7.63 0.91
CA LEU A 97 -9.79 6.30 0.41
C LEU A 97 -9.41 6.15 -1.06
N ARG A 98 -9.69 7.15 -1.92
CA ARG A 98 -9.28 7.12 -3.34
C ARG A 98 -7.77 7.04 -3.51
N LEU A 99 -7.00 7.79 -2.71
CA LEU A 99 -5.53 7.70 -2.73
C LEU A 99 -5.05 6.29 -2.37
N LEU A 100 -5.59 5.72 -1.29
CA LEU A 100 -5.25 4.37 -0.86
C LEU A 100 -5.64 3.33 -1.92
N ARG A 101 -6.86 3.39 -2.47
CA ARG A 101 -7.32 2.48 -3.55
C ARG A 101 -6.37 2.50 -4.74
N ARG A 102 -6.00 3.71 -5.21
CA ARG A 102 -5.07 3.90 -6.32
C ARG A 102 -3.67 3.34 -6.02
N TYR A 103 -3.22 3.47 -4.78
CA TYR A 103 -1.95 2.89 -4.38
C TYR A 103 -2.01 1.36 -4.35
N ILE A 104 -3.03 0.76 -3.71
CA ILE A 104 -3.16 -0.70 -3.59
C ILE A 104 -3.39 -1.40 -4.94
N GLY A 105 -3.93 -0.68 -5.94
CA GLY A 105 -4.32 -1.25 -7.23
C GLY A 105 -5.79 -1.65 -7.28
N CYS A 106 -6.63 -1.10 -6.41
CA CYS A 106 -8.08 -1.29 -6.47
C CYS A 106 -8.66 -0.50 -7.66
N ALA A 107 -9.15 -1.21 -8.67
CA ALA A 107 -9.70 -0.62 -9.91
C ALA A 107 -11.20 -0.28 -9.83
N VAL A 108 -11.89 -0.65 -8.74
CA VAL A 108 -13.34 -0.43 -8.55
C VAL A 108 -13.56 0.82 -7.68
N GLU A 109 -14.50 1.69 -8.10
CA GLU A 109 -14.90 2.90 -7.36
C GLU A 109 -15.96 2.62 -6.28
#